data_AF-A0A3E3DYM3-F1
#
_entry.id   AF-A0A3E3DYM3-F1
#
_cell.length_a   1.000
_cell.length_b   1.000
_cell.length_c   1.000
_cell.angle_alpha   90.00
_cell.angle_beta   90.00
_cell.angle_gamma   90.00
#
_symmetry.space_group_name_H-M   'P 1'
#
loop_
_entity.id
_entity.type
_entity.pdbx_description
1 polymer ?
#
loop_
_entity_poly.entity_id
_entity_poly.type
_entity_poly.pdbx_seq_one_letter_code
_entity_poly.pdbx_strand_id
1 'polypeptide(L)'
;MSIFKRKNDCKCCRSDKSISLEEISKDNAEQKQGTFIKVLGSGCTKCNELENNVREALKELNMNSEIEHITDFSQIASYGVMSTPALVLDKKVVCYGKVISKKEVIEILKREYKWI
;
A
#
# COMPACT_ATOMS: atom_id res chain seq x y z
N MET A 1 12.10 -3.57 54.30
CA MET A 1 13.17 -4.45 53.79
C MET A 1 12.63 -5.20 52.58
N SER A 2 13.30 -5.01 51.45
CA SER A 2 13.44 -5.88 50.28
C SER A 2 12.19 -6.28 49.45
N ILE A 3 12.04 -5.87 48.18
CA ILE A 3 12.93 -6.04 47.01
C ILE A 3 12.77 -7.45 46.41
N PHE A 4 12.43 -7.49 45.11
CA PHE A 4 12.63 -8.57 44.11
C PHE A 4 11.55 -9.69 44.03
N LYS A 5 11.21 -10.26 42.86
CA LYS A 5 11.96 -10.36 41.59
C LYS A 5 11.04 -10.67 40.39
N ARG A 6 11.52 -10.19 39.25
CA ARG A 6 11.08 -10.34 37.86
C ARG A 6 11.34 -11.77 37.31
N LYS A 7 10.60 -12.10 36.22
CA LYS A 7 11.01 -12.76 34.96
C LYS A 7 11.01 -14.31 34.78
N ASN A 8 10.27 -14.69 33.73
CA ASN A 8 10.60 -15.51 32.55
C ASN A 8 10.82 -17.04 32.57
N ASP A 9 10.02 -17.65 31.67
CA ASP A 9 10.32 -18.59 30.58
C ASP A 9 10.30 -20.12 30.78
N CYS A 10 9.57 -20.70 29.82
CA CYS A 10 9.80 -21.96 29.10
C CYS A 10 9.53 -23.30 29.82
N LYS A 11 8.78 -24.19 29.15
CA LYS A 11 9.32 -25.16 28.17
C LYS A 11 8.27 -26.21 27.73
N CYS A 12 7.98 -26.22 26.42
CA CYS A 12 7.68 -27.38 25.54
C CYS A 12 6.42 -28.28 25.69
N CYS A 13 5.62 -28.28 24.60
CA CYS A 13 4.93 -29.41 23.91
C CYS A 13 3.59 -29.95 24.49
N ARG A 14 2.48 -30.15 23.75
CA ARG A 14 2.07 -29.96 22.34
C ARG A 14 0.52 -30.07 22.26
N SER A 15 -0.06 -29.20 21.41
CA SER A 15 -1.24 -29.32 20.51
C SER A 15 -2.52 -30.04 20.99
N ASP A 16 -3.73 -29.49 20.84
CA ASP A 16 -4.30 -28.94 19.60
C ASP A 16 -5.19 -27.70 19.83
N LYS A 17 -4.87 -26.60 19.15
CA LYS A 17 -5.89 -25.64 18.70
C LYS A 17 -5.49 -25.17 17.31
N SER A 18 -6.44 -25.32 16.40
CA SER A 18 -6.38 -24.96 14.99
C SER A 18 -5.69 -23.61 14.74
N ILE A 19 -4.57 -23.70 14.03
CA ILE A 19 -3.98 -22.70 13.15
C ILE A 19 -5.12 -22.16 12.24
N SER A 20 -5.27 -20.88 11.91
CA SER A 20 -4.38 -19.74 11.96
C SER A 20 -5.25 -18.50 11.75
N LEU A 21 -5.18 -17.53 12.65
CA LEU A 21 -5.51 -16.12 12.35
C LEU A 21 -4.91 -15.14 13.37
N GLU A 22 -4.27 -15.64 14.41
CA GLU A 22 -3.54 -14.88 15.42
C GLU A 22 -2.34 -15.78 15.79
N GLU A 23 -1.07 -15.41 15.78
CA GLU A 23 -0.31 -14.19 15.56
C GLU A 23 1.13 -14.65 15.31
N ILE A 24 1.80 -14.20 14.25
CA ILE A 24 3.27 -14.23 14.14
C ILE A 24 3.64 -13.05 13.23
N SER A 25 4.48 -12.08 13.57
CA SER A 25 5.31 -11.84 14.74
C SER A 25 5.99 -10.49 14.55
N LYS A 26 6.33 -9.87 15.68
CA LYS A 26 7.56 -9.10 15.90
C LYS A 26 7.64 -7.70 15.28
N ASP A 27 7.67 -6.74 16.21
CA ASP A 27 8.48 -5.52 16.14
C ASP A 27 8.44 -4.77 14.80
N ASN A 28 7.35 -4.03 14.60
CA ASN A 28 7.43 -2.58 14.48
C ASN A 28 6.05 -1.97 14.71
N ALA A 29 5.84 -1.41 15.89
CA ALA A 29 4.93 -0.29 16.10
C ALA A 29 5.52 0.97 15.44
N GLU A 30 5.90 0.85 14.18
CA GLU A 30 6.48 1.90 13.36
C GLU A 30 5.44 2.18 12.28
N GLN A 31 4.52 3.05 12.66
CA GLN A 31 3.78 3.97 11.80
C GLN A 31 3.68 3.51 10.34
N LYS A 32 2.67 2.68 10.04
CA LYS A 32 2.25 2.45 8.64
C LYS A 32 1.56 3.72 8.13
N GLN A 33 2.34 4.79 7.95
CA GLN A 33 2.02 5.85 7.00
C GLN A 33 2.22 5.25 5.60
N GLY A 34 1.36 4.29 5.25
CA GLY A 34 1.32 3.75 3.91
C GLY A 34 0.63 4.79 3.05
N THR A 35 1.34 5.35 2.09
CA THR A 35 0.73 6.10 1.00
C THR A 35 -0.33 5.21 0.36
N PHE A 36 -1.59 5.65 0.35
CA PHE A 36 -2.67 4.87 -0.23
C PHE A 36 -2.67 5.08 -1.73
N ILE A 37 -2.35 4.04 -2.49
CA ILE A 37 -2.25 4.14 -3.95
C ILE A 37 -3.33 3.28 -4.57
N LYS A 38 -4.20 3.91 -5.36
CA LYS A 38 -5.27 3.20 -6.05
C LYS A 38 -5.15 3.41 -7.54
N VAL A 39 -5.21 2.32 -8.28
CA VAL A 39 -5.29 2.33 -9.73
C VAL A 39 -6.74 2.05 -10.11
N LEU A 40 -7.37 3.01 -10.75
CA LEU A 40 -8.74 2.92 -11.24
C LEU A 40 -8.71 2.48 -12.70
N GLY A 41 -9.24 1.31 -13.01
CA GLY A 41 -9.33 0.88 -14.40
C GLY A 41 -9.92 -0.50 -14.58
N SER A 42 -10.57 -0.71 -15.73
CA SER A 42 -11.23 -1.97 -16.10
C SER A 42 -10.27 -3.11 -16.51
N GLY A 43 -8.98 -3.02 -16.16
CA GLY A 43 -8.00 -4.10 -16.41
C GLY A 43 -7.40 -4.15 -17.83
N CYS A 44 -7.46 -3.06 -18.61
CA CYS A 44 -6.80 -3.01 -19.92
C CYS A 44 -5.27 -3.04 -19.81
N THR A 45 -4.55 -3.40 -20.89
CA THR A 45 -3.08 -3.46 -20.95
C THR A 45 -2.40 -2.18 -20.41
N LYS A 46 -2.99 -1.01 -20.73
CA LYS A 46 -2.54 0.30 -20.25
C LYS A 46 -2.65 0.48 -18.73
N CYS A 47 -3.66 -0.11 -18.09
CA CYS A 47 -3.84 -0.06 -16.63
C CYS A 47 -2.74 -0.86 -15.93
N ASN A 48 -2.44 -2.05 -16.46
CA ASN A 48 -1.38 -2.91 -15.94
C ASN A 48 0.01 -2.27 -16.10
N GLU A 49 0.26 -1.60 -17.22
CA GLU A 49 1.49 -0.84 -17.43
C GLU A 49 1.63 0.31 -16.42
N LEU A 50 0.55 1.05 -16.18
CA LEU A 50 0.52 2.10 -15.16
C LEU A 50 0.80 1.55 -13.76
N GLU A 51 0.16 0.43 -13.40
CA GLU A 51 0.40 -0.25 -12.11
C GLU A 51 1.86 -0.66 -11.95
N ASN A 52 2.45 -1.27 -12.99
CA ASN A 52 3.86 -1.67 -12.96
C ASN A 52 4.80 -0.47 -12.79
N ASN A 53 4.57 0.62 -13.53
CA ASN A 53 5.34 1.87 -13.41
C ASN A 53 5.27 2.44 -12.00
N VAL A 54 4.09 2.40 -11.38
CA VAL A 54 3.87 2.83 -10.00
C VAL A 54 4.60 1.92 -9.02
N ARG A 55 4.53 0.60 -9.20
CA ARG A 55 5.24 -0.38 -8.37
C ARG A 55 6.75 -0.20 -8.42
N GLU A 56 7.31 0.07 -9.60
CA GLU A 56 8.74 0.37 -9.76
C GLU A 56 9.12 1.69 -9.09
N ALA A 57 8.32 2.75 -9.26
CA ALA A 57 8.54 4.04 -8.63
C ALA A 57 8.58 3.93 -7.08
N LEU A 58 7.67 3.13 -6.51
CA LEU A 58 7.64 2.91 -5.06
C LEU A 58 8.85 2.14 -4.55
N LYS A 59 9.31 1.13 -5.30
CA LYS A 59 10.55 0.41 -4.99
C LYS A 59 11.76 1.35 -5.03
N GLU A 60 11.84 2.24 -6.02
CA GLU A 60 12.93 3.21 -6.15
C GLU A 60 12.95 4.21 -4.99
N LEU A 61 11.77 4.60 -4.49
CA LEU A 61 11.60 5.46 -3.32
C LEU A 61 11.65 4.69 -1.99
N ASN A 62 11.88 3.38 -2.03
CA ASN A 62 11.86 2.47 -0.88
C ASN A 62 10.58 2.60 -0.02
N MET A 63 9.45 2.90 -0.67
CA MET A 63 8.14 3.05 -0.05
C MET A 63 7.38 1.74 -0.08
N ASN A 64 6.92 1.29 1.08
CA ASN A 64 6.16 0.05 1.21
C ASN A 64 4.65 0.32 1.16
N SER A 65 4.22 0.91 0.04
CA SER A 65 2.83 1.31 -0.21
C SER A 65 2.04 0.19 -0.88
N GLU A 66 0.78 0.03 -0.48
CA GLU A 66 -0.12 -0.95 -1.07
C GLU A 66 -0.77 -0.35 -2.32
N ILE A 67 -0.76 -1.11 -3.42
CA ILE A 67 -1.41 -0.71 -4.67
C ILE A 67 -2.73 -1.47 -4.75
N GLU A 68 -3.84 -0.74 -4.65
CA GLU A 68 -5.18 -1.29 -4.76
C GLU A 68 -5.73 -1.04 -6.17
N HIS A 69 -6.04 -2.11 -6.90
CA HIS A 69 -6.67 -2.00 -8.22
C HIS A 69 -8.19 -2.04 -8.07
N ILE A 70 -8.84 -0.91 -8.34
CA ILE A 70 -10.29 -0.80 -8.38
C ILE A 70 -10.78 -0.98 -9.81
N THR A 71 -11.52 -2.07 -10.03
CA THR A 71 -12.20 -2.39 -11.29
C THR A 71 -13.68 -2.03 -11.25
N ASP A 72 -14.22 -1.71 -10.07
CA ASP A 72 -15.63 -1.39 -9.88
C ASP A 72 -15.98 -0.01 -10.44
N PHE A 73 -16.83 0.02 -11.47
CA PHE A 73 -17.25 1.26 -12.12
C PHE A 73 -17.95 2.24 -11.18
N SER A 74 -18.69 1.75 -10.18
CA SER A 74 -19.41 2.60 -9.22
C SER A 74 -18.42 3.37 -8.34
N GLN A 75 -17.36 2.70 -7.88
CA GLN A 75 -16.27 3.34 -7.17
C GLN A 75 -15.54 4.36 -8.05
N ILE A 76 -15.21 4.00 -9.29
CA ILE A 76 -14.50 4.89 -10.23
C ILE A 76 -15.32 6.17 -10.50
N ALA A 77 -16.63 6.03 -10.73
CA ALA A 77 -17.53 7.16 -10.93
C ALA A 77 -17.64 8.04 -9.68
N SER A 78 -17.57 7.45 -8.48
CA SER A 78 -17.56 8.19 -7.21
C SER A 78 -16.31 9.06 -7.04
N TYR A 79 -15.18 8.67 -7.67
CA TYR A 79 -13.97 9.51 -7.74
C TYR A 79 -14.04 10.59 -8.83
N GLY A 80 -15.12 10.67 -9.60
CA GLY A 80 -15.29 11.66 -10.69
C GLY A 80 -14.43 11.39 -11.92
N VAL A 81 -13.90 10.18 -12.07
CA VAL A 81 -13.08 9.80 -13.24
C VAL A 81 -13.99 9.33 -14.36
N MET A 82 -14.05 10.10 -15.45
CA MET A 82 -14.79 9.72 -16.66
C MET A 82 -13.95 8.85 -17.62
N SER A 83 -12.61 8.96 -17.54
CA SER A 83 -11.68 8.28 -18.44
C SER A 83 -10.64 7.48 -17.66
N THR A 84 -10.74 6.15 -17.74
CA THR A 84 -9.75 5.21 -17.20
C THR A 84 -8.68 4.89 -18.25
N PRO A 85 -7.41 4.64 -17.87
CA PRO A 85 -6.89 4.44 -16.52
C PRO A 85 -6.73 5.73 -15.72
N ALA A 86 -6.92 5.67 -14.40
CA ALA A 86 -6.62 6.76 -13.50
C ALA A 86 -5.80 6.31 -12.29
N LEU A 87 -4.95 7.20 -11.79
CA LEU A 87 -4.13 7.01 -10.61
C LEU A 87 -4.62 7.92 -9.49
N VAL A 88 -4.83 7.34 -8.32
CA VAL A 88 -5.26 8.04 -7.11
C VAL A 88 -4.19 7.83 -6.04
N LEU A 89 -3.76 8.92 -5.41
CA LEU A 89 -2.85 8.94 -4.27
C LEU A 89 -3.60 9.57 -3.10
N ASP A 90 -3.73 8.88 -1.97
CA ASP A 90 -4.36 9.40 -0.75
C ASP A 90 -5.73 10.07 -1.00
N LYS A 91 -6.57 9.40 -1.81
CA LYS A 91 -7.91 9.85 -2.27
C LYS A 91 -7.93 11.03 -3.24
N LYS A 92 -6.77 11.52 -3.68
CA LYS A 92 -6.62 12.54 -4.71
C LYS A 92 -6.31 11.92 -6.06
N VAL A 93 -7.12 12.23 -7.07
CA VAL A 93 -6.84 11.82 -8.45
C VAL A 93 -5.70 12.68 -8.98
N VAL A 94 -4.58 12.05 -9.32
CA VAL A 94 -3.39 12.75 -9.85
C VAL A 94 -3.29 12.68 -11.36
N CYS A 95 -3.85 11.63 -11.97
CA CYS A 95 -3.86 11.44 -13.41
C CYS A 95 -5.08 10.63 -13.84
N TYR A 96 -5.61 10.92 -15.02
CA TYR A 96 -6.68 10.18 -15.67
C TYR A 96 -6.48 10.16 -17.19
N GLY A 97 -6.89 9.07 -17.83
CA GLY A 97 -6.89 8.90 -19.29
C GLY A 97 -5.52 8.73 -19.96
N LYS A 98 -4.41 8.70 -19.20
CA LYS A 98 -3.05 8.52 -19.76
C LYS A 98 -2.21 7.60 -18.86
N VAL A 99 -1.35 6.80 -19.50
CA VAL A 99 -0.29 6.05 -18.80
C VAL A 99 0.88 7.01 -18.57
N ILE A 100 1.19 7.26 -17.31
CA ILE A 100 2.36 8.05 -16.92
C ILE A 100 3.58 7.14 -16.74
N SER A 101 4.74 7.68 -17.06
CA SER A 101 6.01 6.96 -16.92
C SER A 101 6.42 6.88 -15.45
N LYS A 102 7.27 5.91 -15.09
CA LYS A 102 7.84 5.80 -13.73
C LYS A 102 8.44 7.12 -13.19
N LYS A 103 9.12 7.88 -14.05
CA LYS A 103 9.72 9.18 -13.68
C LYS A 103 8.66 10.20 -13.27
N GLU A 104 7.58 10.31 -14.04
CA GLU A 104 6.46 11.19 -13.73
C GLU A 104 5.77 10.76 -12.43
N VAL A 105 5.62 9.45 -12.19
CA VAL A 105 5.07 8.93 -10.92
C VAL A 105 5.95 9.39 -9.75
N ILE A 106 7.27 9.25 -9.85
CA ILE A 106 8.21 9.70 -8.82
C ILE A 106 8.09 11.21 -8.59
N GLU A 107 8.00 12.02 -9.65
CA GLU A 107 7.83 13.46 -9.53
C GLU A 107 6.51 13.84 -8.84
N ILE A 108 5.41 13.16 -9.18
CA ILE A 108 4.11 13.34 -8.53
C ILE A 108 4.20 12.95 -7.06
N LEU A 109 4.80 11.80 -6.75
CA LEU A 109 5.00 11.35 -5.38
C LEU A 109 5.82 12.38 -4.59
N LYS A 110 6.96 12.84 -5.10
CA LYS A 110 7.77 13.89 -4.45
C LYS A 110 7.02 15.21 -4.26
N ARG A 111 6.14 15.57 -5.20
CA ARG A 111 5.36 16.81 -5.13
C ARG A 111 4.26 16.73 -4.06
N GLU A 112 3.54 15.62 -4.00
CA GLU A 112 2.45 15.42 -3.04
C GLU A 112 3.01 15.12 -1.63
N TYR A 113 4.04 14.27 -1.58
CA TYR A 113 4.79 13.93 -0.38
C TYR A 113 5.99 14.85 -0.25
N LYS A 114 5.73 16.07 0.23
CA LYS A 114 6.69 17.17 0.40
C LYS A 114 7.80 16.91 1.45
N TRP A 115 8.15 15.65 1.69
CA TRP A 115 9.09 15.13 2.69
C TRP A 115 10.21 14.27 2.11
N ILE A 116 10.19 13.97 0.80
CA ILE A 116 11.23 13.24 0.04
C ILE A 116 12.24 14.23 -0.53
#